data_AF-A0A929JZI2-F1
#
_entry.id   AF-A0A929JZI2-F1
#
_cell.length_a   1.000
_cell.length_b   1.000
_cell.length_c   1.000
_cell.angle_alpha   90.00
_cell.angle_beta   90.00
_cell.angle_gamma   90.00
#
_symmetry.space_group_name_H-M   'P 1'
#
loop_
_entity.id
_entity.type
_entity.pdbx_description
1 polymer ?
#
loop_
_entity_poly.entity_id
_entity_poly.type
_entity_poly.pdbx_seq_one_letter_code
_entity_poly.pdbx_strand_id
1 'polypeptide(L)'
;MIKLSQKLKQQLWWLIISVDYNYSRIAIADHDLTDEAMTLWLEDKQDYKNTLDECLRLDLPLTRFARLIKSEGLNSYEGTKVHAKKGYLYKTRIEINEPITWYRDDATLTEQQWAREALLKAILTQLVENEVYDGSLS
;
A
#
# COMPACT_ATOMS: atom_id res chain seq x y z
N MET A 1 -3.28 7.05 -8.45
CA MET A 1 -4.59 7.16 -7.78
C MET A 1 -5.30 5.80 -7.75
N ILE A 2 -5.63 5.34 -6.55
CA ILE A 2 -6.44 4.15 -6.25
C ILE A 2 -7.91 4.60 -6.23
N LYS A 3 -8.78 4.00 -7.04
CA LYS A 3 -10.21 4.33 -7.01
C LYS A 3 -10.87 3.52 -5.91
N LEU A 4 -11.33 4.20 -4.86
CA LEU A 4 -12.09 3.60 -3.76
C LEU A 4 -13.58 3.92 -3.95
N SER A 5 -14.45 2.98 -3.59
CA SER A 5 -15.90 3.22 -3.58
C SER A 5 -16.25 4.27 -2.50
N GLN A 6 -17.32 5.04 -2.70
CA GLN A 6 -17.71 6.06 -1.73
C GLN A 6 -18.02 5.46 -0.34
N LYS A 7 -18.64 4.28 -0.31
CA LYS A 7 -18.88 3.54 0.93
C LYS A 7 -17.57 3.24 1.67
N LEU A 8 -16.56 2.73 0.96
CA LEU A 8 -15.28 2.40 1.56
C LEU A 8 -14.51 3.64 2.03
N LYS A 9 -14.59 4.75 1.28
CA LYS A 9 -14.04 6.04 1.73
C LYS A 9 -14.67 6.50 3.04
N GLN A 10 -16.01 6.44 3.16
CA GLN A 10 -16.71 6.80 4.38
C GLN A 10 -16.29 5.92 5.57
N GLN A 11 -16.16 4.61 5.35
CA GLN A 11 -15.70 3.69 6.41
C GLN A 11 -14.26 3.98 6.84
N LEU A 12 -13.36 4.26 5.90
CA LEU A 12 -11.99 4.68 6.19
C LEU A 12 -11.97 6.02 6.94
N TRP A 13 -12.84 6.96 6.58
CA TRP A 13 -12.98 8.23 7.30
C TRP A 13 -13.44 8.02 8.74
N TRP A 14 -14.42 7.15 8.98
CA TRP A 14 -14.84 6.81 10.33
C TRP A 14 -13.70 6.19 11.15
N LEU A 15 -12.88 5.34 10.55
CA LEU A 15 -11.69 4.79 11.20
C LEU A 15 -10.66 5.89 11.52
N ILE A 16 -10.41 6.81 10.59
CA ILE A 16 -9.50 7.95 10.82
C ILE A 16 -9.98 8.82 11.99
N ILE A 17 -11.28 9.10 12.05
CA ILE A 17 -11.89 9.87 13.14
C ILE A 17 -11.82 9.10 14.46
N SER A 18 -12.08 7.78 14.46
CA SER A 18 -12.05 6.98 15.69
C SER A 18 -10.66 6.89 16.31
N VAL A 19 -9.61 6.94 15.49
CA VAL A 19 -8.22 7.00 15.97
C VAL A 19 -7.73 8.42 16.30
N ASP A 20 -8.63 9.42 16.29
CA ASP A 20 -8.32 10.83 16.52
C ASP A 20 -7.23 11.37 15.58
N TYR A 21 -7.32 11.03 14.29
CA TYR A 21 -6.36 11.40 13.24
C TYR A 21 -4.92 10.92 13.48
N ASN A 22 -4.67 10.09 14.49
CA ASN A 22 -3.39 9.47 14.73
C ASN A 22 -3.24 8.20 13.86
N TYR A 23 -2.85 8.39 12.60
CA TYR A 23 -2.72 7.29 11.61
C TYR A 23 -1.79 6.15 12.06
N SER A 24 -0.86 6.40 12.99
CA SER A 24 0.02 5.34 13.52
C SER A 24 -0.72 4.29 14.35
N ARG A 25 -1.94 4.61 14.81
CA ARG A 25 -2.86 3.68 15.48
C ARG A 25 -3.61 2.77 14.53
N ILE A 26 -3.73 3.11 13.24
CA ILE A 26 -4.34 2.20 12.27
C ILE A 26 -3.35 1.07 11.99
N ALA A 27 -3.73 -0.16 12.33
CA ALA A 27 -2.97 -1.37 12.11
C ALA A 27 -3.61 -2.24 11.04
N ILE A 28 -2.78 -3.08 10.42
CA ILE A 28 -3.23 -4.20 9.59
C ILE A 28 -3.30 -5.40 10.53
N ALA A 29 -4.52 -5.81 10.88
CA ALA A 29 -4.79 -6.98 11.72
C ALA A 29 -4.42 -8.28 11.00
N ASP A 30 -4.82 -8.36 9.72
CA ASP A 30 -4.49 -9.48 8.84
C ASP A 30 -4.51 -9.03 7.37
N HIS A 31 -4.08 -9.92 6.48
CA HIS A 31 -4.05 -9.69 5.05
C HIS A 31 -4.22 -10.99 4.27
N ASP A 32 -4.73 -10.86 3.04
CA ASP A 32 -4.84 -11.97 2.10
C ASP A 32 -4.49 -11.49 0.69
N LEU A 33 -3.78 -12.33 -0.04
CA LEU A 33 -3.40 -12.05 -1.42
C LEU A 33 -3.97 -13.12 -2.34
N THR A 34 -4.98 -12.74 -3.11
CA THR A 34 -5.53 -13.58 -4.17
C THR A 34 -4.94 -13.19 -5.53
N ASP A 35 -5.37 -13.88 -6.59
CA ASP A 35 -5.01 -13.51 -7.96
C ASP A 35 -5.73 -12.24 -8.45
N GLU A 36 -6.76 -11.78 -7.72
CA GLU A 36 -7.56 -10.61 -8.09
C GLU A 36 -7.26 -9.39 -7.22
N ALA A 37 -7.00 -9.59 -5.93
CA ALA A 37 -6.92 -8.52 -4.96
C ALA A 37 -5.94 -8.77 -3.81
N MET A 38 -5.41 -7.67 -3.28
CA MET A 38 -4.83 -7.58 -1.94
C MET A 38 -5.92 -7.13 -0.98
N THR A 39 -6.23 -7.96 0.01
CA THR A 39 -7.18 -7.67 1.08
C THR A 39 -6.42 -7.31 2.34
N LEU A 40 -6.77 -6.19 2.97
CA LEU A 40 -6.26 -5.79 4.27
C LEU A 40 -7.42 -5.69 5.26
N TRP A 41 -7.27 -6.25 6.46
CA TRP A 41 -8.19 -6.01 7.57
C TRP A 41 -7.58 -4.98 8.49
N LEU A 42 -8.24 -3.84 8.65
CA LEU A 42 -7.74 -2.71 9.41
C LEU A 42 -8.45 -2.57 10.76
N GLU A 43 -7.68 -2.21 11.78
CA GLU A 43 -8.18 -1.97 13.13
C GLU A 43 -7.41 -0.83 13.82
N ASP A 44 -7.92 -0.40 14.97
CA ASP A 44 -7.23 0.54 15.86
C ASP A 44 -6.42 -0.23 16.91
N LYS A 45 -5.13 0.07 17.04
CA LYS A 45 -4.23 -0.51 18.05
C LYS A 45 -4.69 -0.30 19.51
N GLN A 46 -5.63 0.60 19.76
CA GLN A 46 -6.21 0.83 21.09
C GLN A 46 -7.60 0.21 21.26
N ASP A 47 -8.15 -0.38 20.19
CA ASP A 47 -9.47 -1.03 20.16
C ASP A 47 -9.40 -2.27 19.26
N TYR A 48 -8.52 -3.21 19.65
CA TYR A 48 -8.31 -4.47 18.95
C TYR A 48 -9.61 -5.26 18.83
N LYS A 49 -9.87 -5.80 17.64
CA LYS A 49 -11.06 -6.59 17.39
C LYS A 49 -10.87 -8.03 17.83
N ASN A 50 -11.96 -8.66 18.26
CA ASN A 50 -11.91 -10.06 18.68
C ASN A 50 -11.93 -11.00 17.48
N THR A 51 -12.46 -10.53 16.35
CA THR A 51 -12.58 -11.30 15.10
C THR A 51 -12.33 -10.41 13.87
N LEU A 52 -11.86 -11.00 12.77
CA LEU A 52 -11.60 -10.26 11.52
C LEU A 52 -12.86 -9.64 10.90
N ASP A 53 -14.04 -10.20 11.17
CA ASP A 53 -15.31 -9.67 10.65
C ASP A 53 -15.67 -8.31 11.26
N GLU A 54 -15.08 -7.97 12.41
CA GLU A 54 -15.22 -6.65 13.06
C GLU A 54 -14.21 -5.63 12.53
N CYS A 55 -13.17 -6.07 11.82
CA CYS A 55 -12.17 -5.20 11.22
C CYS A 55 -12.71 -4.53 9.94
N LEU A 56 -12.18 -3.36 9.63
CA LEU A 56 -12.47 -2.71 8.36
C LEU A 56 -11.73 -3.44 7.23
N ARG A 57 -12.48 -4.18 6.42
CA ARG A 57 -11.95 -4.86 5.23
C ARG A 57 -11.73 -3.88 4.07
N LEU A 58 -10.52 -3.92 3.51
CA LEU A 58 -10.07 -3.12 2.39
C LEU A 58 -9.59 -4.03 1.26
N ASP A 59 -10.39 -4.18 0.21
CA ASP A 59 -10.03 -4.93 -0.98
C ASP A 59 -9.48 -4.00 -2.06
N LEU A 60 -8.29 -4.33 -2.58
CA LEU A 60 -7.61 -3.53 -3.60
C LEU A 60 -7.24 -4.41 -4.79
N PRO A 61 -7.54 -3.99 -6.03
CA PRO A 61 -7.15 -4.75 -7.20
C PRO A 61 -5.64 -5.00 -7.21
N LEU A 62 -5.25 -6.24 -7.52
CA LEU A 62 -3.85 -6.68 -7.50
C LEU A 62 -2.95 -5.80 -8.38
N THR A 63 -3.49 -5.32 -9.50
CA THR A 63 -2.82 -4.36 -10.40
C THR A 63 -2.44 -3.04 -9.73
N ARG A 64 -3.21 -2.58 -8.74
CA ARG A 64 -2.89 -1.37 -7.96
C ARG A 64 -1.76 -1.64 -6.99
N PHE A 65 -1.77 -2.81 -6.35
CA PHE A 65 -0.71 -3.21 -5.44
C PHE A 65 0.62 -3.43 -6.19
N ALA A 66 0.58 -4.12 -7.33
CA ALA A 66 1.73 -4.29 -8.23
C ALA A 66 2.35 -2.95 -8.64
N ARG A 67 1.50 -1.97 -9.01
CA ARG A 67 1.96 -0.63 -9.38
C ARG A 67 2.61 0.09 -8.20
N LEU A 68 2.09 -0.07 -6.99
CA LEU A 68 2.66 0.53 -5.79
C LEU A 68 4.04 -0.05 -5.49
N ILE A 69 4.18 -1.38 -5.48
CA ILE A 69 5.48 -2.06 -5.31
C ILE A 69 6.50 -1.51 -6.31
N LYS A 70 6.10 -1.37 -7.58
CA LYS A 70 6.96 -0.83 -8.64
C LYS A 70 7.31 0.65 -8.44
N SER A 71 6.37 1.49 -8.00
CA SER A 71 6.63 2.93 -7.78
C SER A 71 7.54 3.18 -6.60
N GLU A 72 7.35 2.43 -5.51
CA GLU A 72 8.22 2.45 -4.33
C GLU A 72 9.59 1.81 -4.65
N GLY A 73 9.65 0.98 -5.69
CA GLY A 73 10.87 0.30 -6.12
C GLY A 73 11.25 -0.88 -5.24
N LEU A 74 10.29 -1.46 -4.51
CA LEU A 74 10.52 -2.54 -3.57
C LEU A 74 11.02 -3.82 -4.26
N ASN A 75 10.57 -4.05 -5.51
CA ASN A 75 10.99 -5.18 -6.34
C ASN A 75 12.31 -4.90 -7.11
N SER A 76 13.10 -3.91 -6.69
CA SER A 76 14.30 -3.50 -7.42
C SER A 76 15.39 -2.98 -6.47
N TYR A 77 16.63 -2.97 -6.94
CA TYR A 77 17.74 -2.35 -6.22
C TYR A 77 18.51 -1.38 -7.12
N GLU A 78 19.25 -0.45 -6.49
CA GLU A 78 20.16 0.42 -7.22
C GLU A 78 21.41 -0.35 -7.63
N GLY A 79 21.70 -0.35 -8.93
CA GLY A 79 22.88 -0.96 -9.50
C GLY A 79 23.53 -0.11 -10.57
N THR A 80 24.60 -0.62 -11.16
CA THR A 80 25.30 0.01 -12.28
C THR A 80 25.21 -0.87 -13.51
N LYS A 81 24.94 -0.26 -14.67
CA LYS A 81 25.02 -0.93 -15.98
C LYS A 81 26.08 -0.26 -16.84
N VAL A 82 26.71 -1.04 -17.71
CA VAL A 82 27.62 -0.53 -18.74
C VAL A 82 26.82 -0.22 -20.00
N HIS A 83 26.98 0.98 -20.55
CA HIS A 83 26.37 1.32 -21.83
C HIS A 83 26.97 0.46 -22.95
N ALA A 84 26.16 -0.41 -23.55
CA ALA A 84 26.59 -1.47 -24.48
C ALA A 84 27.53 -1.01 -25.62
N LYS A 85 27.37 0.24 -26.10
CA LYS A 85 28.18 0.80 -27.21
C LYS A 85 29.25 1.80 -26.79
N LYS A 86 29.15 2.39 -25.59
CA LYS A 86 29.95 3.56 -25.19
C LYS A 86 30.81 3.29 -23.96
N GLY A 87 30.65 2.14 -23.30
CA GLY A 87 31.53 1.67 -22.23
C GLY A 87 31.46 2.42 -20.91
N TYR A 88 30.69 3.52 -20.80
CA TYR A 88 30.54 4.22 -19.52
C TYR A 88 29.53 3.51 -18.62
N LEU A 89 29.81 3.57 -17.31
CA LEU A 89 28.94 3.08 -16.25
C LEU A 89 27.87 4.12 -15.93
N TYR A 90 26.63 3.69 -15.75
CA TYR A 90 25.55 4.55 -15.26
C TYR A 90 24.74 3.83 -14.19
N LYS A 91 24.26 4.59 -13.20
CA LYS A 91 23.35 4.09 -12.18
C LYS A 91 21.98 3.84 -12.77
N THR A 92 21.34 2.74 -12.39
CA THR A 92 19.98 2.40 -12.82
C THR A 92 19.33 1.50 -11.78
N ARG A 93 17.99 1.39 -11.83
CA ARG A 93 17.27 0.39 -11.04
C ARG A 93 17.28 -0.94 -11.79
N ILE A 94 17.72 -1.99 -11.10
CA ILE A 94 17.71 -3.35 -11.61
C ILE A 94 16.54 -4.06 -10.93
N GLU A 95 15.57 -4.48 -11.73
CA GLU A 95 14.42 -5.23 -11.26
C GLU A 95 14.85 -6.64 -10.85
N ILE A 96 14.40 -7.09 -9.68
CA ILE A 96 14.65 -8.44 -9.16
C ILE A 96 13.67 -9.40 -9.85
N ASN A 97 12.38 -9.06 -9.80
CA ASN A 97 11.29 -9.83 -10.40
C ASN A 97 10.06 -8.92 -10.61
N GLU A 98 9.06 -9.43 -11.34
CA GLU A 98 7.78 -8.73 -11.50
C GLU A 98 7.14 -8.47 -10.13
N PRO A 99 6.44 -7.34 -9.89
CA PRO A 99 6.06 -6.88 -8.55
C PRO A 99 5.33 -7.90 -7.67
N ILE A 100 4.36 -8.63 -8.24
CA ILE A 100 3.57 -9.61 -7.48
C ILE A 100 4.37 -10.90 -7.26
N THR A 101 5.13 -11.34 -8.26
CA THR A 101 6.01 -12.50 -8.14
C THR A 101 7.07 -12.25 -7.07
N TRP A 102 7.69 -11.06 -7.08
CA TRP A 102 8.61 -10.62 -6.02
C TRP A 102 7.95 -10.71 -4.65
N TYR A 103 6.75 -10.15 -4.49
CA TYR A 103 6.06 -10.16 -3.19
C TYR A 103 5.75 -11.59 -2.69
N ARG A 104 5.37 -12.50 -3.60
CA ARG A 104 4.98 -13.88 -3.24
C ARG A 104 6.19 -14.77 -2.97
N ASP A 105 7.21 -14.68 -3.82
CA ASP A 105 8.24 -15.72 -3.94
C ASP A 105 9.62 -15.25 -3.44
N ASP A 106 9.92 -13.95 -3.53
CA ASP A 106 11.26 -13.41 -3.25
C ASP A 106 11.32 -12.57 -1.96
N ALA A 107 10.24 -11.86 -1.63
CA ALA A 107 10.19 -10.92 -0.52
C ALA A 107 10.17 -11.65 0.83
N THR A 108 11.02 -11.21 1.75
CA THR A 108 10.97 -11.63 3.15
C THR A 108 9.66 -11.18 3.81
N LEU A 109 9.27 -11.82 4.91
CA LEU A 109 8.06 -11.44 5.68
C LEU A 109 8.06 -9.95 6.06
N THR A 110 9.23 -9.40 6.38
CA THR A 110 9.42 -7.99 6.69
C THR A 110 9.18 -7.09 5.47
N GLU A 111 9.72 -7.44 4.30
CA GLU A 111 9.51 -6.67 3.07
C GLU A 111 8.05 -6.74 2.60
N GLN A 112 7.41 -7.90 2.76
CA GLN A 112 5.98 -8.04 2.51
C GLN A 112 5.17 -7.13 3.45
N GLN A 113 5.52 -7.08 4.73
CA GLN A 113 4.89 -6.16 5.68
C GLN A 113 5.07 -4.70 5.26
N TRP A 114 6.28 -4.29 4.89
CA TRP A 114 6.54 -2.93 4.41
C TRP A 114 5.73 -2.60 3.16
N ALA A 115 5.56 -3.53 2.22
CA ALA A 115 4.74 -3.32 1.04
C ALA A 115 3.25 -3.08 1.42
N ARG A 116 2.71 -3.83 2.39
CA ARG A 116 1.35 -3.64 2.88
C ARG A 116 1.18 -2.30 3.62
N GLU A 117 2.16 -1.93 4.44
CA GLU A 117 2.17 -0.64 5.15
C GLU A 117 2.29 0.54 4.18
N ALA A 118 3.12 0.42 3.16
CA ALA A 118 3.23 1.41 2.09
C ALA A 118 1.90 1.57 1.33
N LEU A 119 1.18 0.46 1.08
CA LEU A 119 -0.14 0.48 0.47
C LEU A 119 -1.16 1.22 1.33
N LEU A 120 -1.24 0.89 2.62
CA LEU A 120 -2.12 1.55 3.58
C LEU A 120 -1.80 3.04 3.65
N LYS A 121 -0.52 3.40 3.77
CA LYS A 121 -0.08 4.80 3.81
C LYS A 121 -0.51 5.56 2.56
N ALA A 122 -0.29 4.99 1.36
CA ALA A 122 -0.68 5.63 0.11
C ALA A 122 -2.20 5.88 0.03
N ILE A 123 -3.01 4.98 0.58
CA ILE A 123 -4.46 5.12 0.64
C ILE A 123 -4.89 6.23 1.59
N LEU A 124 -4.34 6.25 2.80
CA LEU A 124 -4.63 7.28 3.79
C LEU A 124 -4.20 8.66 3.30
N THR A 125 -3.00 8.79 2.71
CA THR A 125 -2.53 10.03 2.10
C THR A 125 -3.48 10.50 1.01
N GLN A 126 -3.90 9.61 0.11
CA GLN A 126 -4.82 9.96 -0.95
C GLN A 126 -6.18 10.43 -0.40
N LEU A 127 -6.71 9.82 0.68
CA LEU A 127 -7.97 10.25 1.28
C LEU A 127 -7.87 11.68 1.83
N VAL A 128 -6.81 11.97 2.59
CA VAL A 128 -6.59 13.30 3.17
C VAL A 128 -6.43 14.37 2.09
N GLU A 129 -5.58 14.11 1.08
CA GLU A 129 -5.28 15.10 0.03
C GLU A 129 -6.50 15.46 -0.82
N ASN A 130 -7.39 14.50 -1.12
CA ASN A 130 -8.56 14.77 -1.95
C ASN A 130 -9.67 15.52 -1.19
N GLU A 131 -9.76 15.36 0.13
CA GLU A 131 -10.83 15.98 0.94
C GLU A 131 -10.45 17.39 1.41
N VAL A 132 -9.14 17.64 1.62
CA VAL A 132 -8.63 19.02 1.79
C VAL A 132 -8.88 19.86 0.53
N TYR A 133 -8.90 19.24 -0.64
CA TYR A 133 -9.18 19.94 -1.90
C TYR A 133 -10.67 20.32 -2.04
N ASP A 134 -11.60 19.42 -1.70
CA ASP A 134 -13.05 19.68 -1.77
C ASP A 134 -13.55 20.73 -0.77
N GLY A 135 -12.82 20.99 0.32
CA GLY A 135 -13.15 22.01 1.34
C GLY A 135 -12.72 23.45 1.00
N SER A 136 -12.10 23.70 -0.16
CA SER A 136 -11.54 25.01 -0.53
C SER A 136 -12.39 25.82 -1.52
N LEU A 137 -13.60 25.36 -1.82
CA LEU A 137 -14.57 26.00 -2.71
C LEU A 137 -15.98 26.03 -2.10
N SER A 138 -16.12 26.66 -0.92
CA SER A 138 -17.42 27.07 -0.37
C SER A 138 -17.34 28.46 0.24
#